data_AF-A0A522SY12-F1
#
_entry.id   AF-A0A522SY12-F1
#
_cell.length_a   1.000
_cell.length_b   1.000
_cell.length_c   1.000
_cell.angle_alpha   90.00
_cell.angle_beta   90.00
_cell.angle_gamma   90.00
#
_symmetry.space_group_name_H-M   'P 1'
#
loop_
_entity.id
_entity.type
_entity.pdbx_description
1 polymer ?
#
loop_
_entity_poly.entity_id
_entity_poly.type
_entity_poly.pdbx_seq_one_letter_code
_entity_poly.pdbx_strand_id
1 'polypeptide(L)'
;MSRIKIILFSLIVCIAMGVYVLCSFTFPERKMESPIKIAHPKIVNIVNFIRLDEPRDPEITKEVLFETVVNQVAIMRKYKLKGTFLLQYDALLDSGYQRLLKALPADSFEIGAWWEIPEPLAEDAGLKWRGKTSWDPYSSADFSTGYSPDERKKLADTYMRKFKEIFGYYPGSVGSWFIDAYTLSYLYKKYGIVASCNCKDQIGTDGYTLWGGYWNQAYYPSKKNAYMPAQDPKNQIPVPVFRMLGSDPIRQYDNGIGANRQGVVTLEPVYQFGGGDSAWVHWYFKQFIRGESLAFAYVQAGQENSFTWKRMGKGFNIQMPLIARLRDQRKIKVETLAETGKWFRKNFKVTPSTSVVASDDSDGSDLKTVWFDSRFYRMNLLWRNGTLRFRDIHLFNENMVSAYLYQKSTSGKYSFFTLPFVDGNRWSAKDKMAGLWFKTLINGKEILMKGSGNPQITSSIKGKLHISWPVEPVEDTLVMDISERQINIKMNGSHSINWFLDLSAAPSARLPFRRISSGAINSRFEGINYLIEAKSGLFTQPGGDVILRVLPENNSLVLDFSNSSE
;
A
#
# COMPACT_ATOMS: atom_id res chain seq x y z
N MET A 1 -67.78 -53.94 -20.14
CA MET A 1 -66.44 -53.54 -20.64
C MET A 1 -66.36 -52.05 -21.06
N SER A 2 -66.99 -51.12 -20.32
CA SER A 2 -66.88 -49.68 -20.60
C SER A 2 -66.37 -48.82 -19.44
N ARG A 3 -66.04 -49.43 -18.28
CA ARG A 3 -65.49 -48.70 -17.12
C ARG A 3 -63.95 -48.75 -16.99
N ILE A 4 -63.28 -49.67 -17.70
CA ILE A 4 -61.81 -49.81 -17.65
C ILE A 4 -61.10 -48.86 -18.63
N LYS A 5 -61.75 -48.45 -19.73
CA LYS A 5 -61.17 -47.49 -20.69
C LYS A 5 -61.23 -46.03 -20.20
N ILE A 6 -62.19 -45.68 -19.35
CA ILE A 6 -62.33 -44.32 -18.79
C ILE A 6 -61.33 -44.08 -17.66
N ILE A 7 -61.04 -45.11 -16.84
CA ILE A 7 -60.06 -45.00 -15.75
C ILE A 7 -58.63 -44.91 -16.32
N LEU A 8 -58.32 -45.60 -17.42
CA LEU A 8 -57.00 -45.52 -18.05
C LEU A 8 -56.74 -44.15 -18.73
N PHE A 9 -57.77 -43.51 -19.28
CA PHE A 9 -57.65 -42.17 -19.90
C PHE A 9 -57.51 -41.07 -18.85
N SER A 10 -58.24 -41.16 -17.73
CA SER A 10 -58.10 -40.20 -16.61
C SER A 10 -56.78 -40.35 -15.85
N LEU A 11 -56.19 -41.56 -15.78
CA LEU A 11 -54.88 -41.76 -15.15
C LEU A 11 -53.73 -41.17 -16.00
N ILE A 12 -53.83 -41.26 -17.33
CA ILE A 12 -52.83 -40.69 -18.26
C ILE A 12 -52.90 -39.15 -18.28
N VAL A 13 -54.09 -38.55 -18.17
CA VAL A 13 -54.26 -37.09 -18.09
C VAL A 13 -53.78 -36.53 -16.75
N CYS A 14 -53.99 -37.23 -15.63
CA CYS A 14 -53.47 -36.82 -14.32
C CYS A 14 -51.94 -36.96 -14.20
N ILE A 15 -51.33 -37.97 -14.84
CA ILE A 15 -49.86 -38.10 -14.89
C ILE A 15 -49.25 -37.03 -15.82
N ALA A 16 -49.92 -36.68 -16.93
CA ALA A 16 -49.46 -35.60 -17.80
C ALA A 16 -49.58 -34.20 -17.17
N MET A 17 -50.61 -33.94 -16.35
CA MET A 17 -50.71 -32.68 -15.58
C MET A 17 -49.74 -32.64 -14.39
N GLY A 18 -49.45 -33.77 -13.73
CA GLY A 18 -48.46 -33.83 -12.65
C GLY A 18 -47.02 -33.58 -13.12
N VAL A 19 -46.67 -34.00 -14.34
CA VAL A 19 -45.34 -33.75 -14.93
C VAL A 19 -45.18 -32.31 -15.42
N TYR A 20 -46.28 -31.63 -15.82
CA TYR A 20 -46.22 -30.21 -16.21
C TYR A 20 -46.10 -29.26 -15.01
N VAL A 21 -46.67 -29.62 -13.85
CA VAL A 21 -46.56 -28.81 -12.62
C VAL A 21 -45.21 -29.00 -11.90
N LEU A 22 -44.52 -30.13 -12.12
CA LEU A 22 -43.17 -30.36 -11.57
C LEU A 22 -42.01 -29.84 -12.44
N CYS A 23 -42.27 -29.41 -13.68
CA CYS A 23 -41.25 -28.76 -14.54
C CYS A 23 -41.33 -27.23 -14.58
N SER A 24 -42.17 -26.61 -13.73
CA SER A 24 -42.35 -25.15 -13.67
C SER A 24 -41.60 -24.48 -12.53
N PHE A 25 -40.70 -25.18 -11.83
CA PHE A 25 -39.66 -24.52 -11.05
C PHE A 25 -38.59 -24.01 -12.01
N THR A 26 -38.90 -22.89 -12.67
CA THR A 26 -37.84 -21.99 -13.11
C THR A 26 -37.10 -21.59 -11.84
N PHE A 27 -35.95 -22.24 -11.57
CA PHE A 27 -34.93 -21.60 -10.76
C PHE A 27 -34.82 -20.18 -11.29
N PRO A 28 -34.90 -19.13 -10.45
CA PRO A 28 -34.63 -17.79 -10.94
C PRO A 28 -33.26 -17.88 -11.57
N GLU A 29 -33.24 -17.77 -12.89
CA GLU A 29 -32.03 -17.69 -13.67
C GLU A 29 -31.31 -16.52 -13.03
N ARG A 30 -30.25 -16.82 -12.29
CA ARG A 30 -29.48 -15.80 -11.58
C ARG A 30 -28.98 -14.94 -12.71
N LYS A 31 -29.67 -13.82 -12.97
CA LYS A 31 -29.25 -12.83 -13.96
C LYS A 31 -27.81 -12.60 -13.62
N MET A 32 -26.93 -13.13 -14.47
CA MET A 32 -25.53 -12.83 -14.39
C MET A 32 -25.54 -11.34 -14.64
N GLU A 33 -25.40 -10.56 -13.56
CA GLU A 33 -25.23 -9.12 -13.68
C GLU A 33 -24.20 -8.95 -14.78
N SER A 34 -24.59 -8.22 -15.83
CA SER A 34 -23.68 -7.79 -16.88
C SER A 34 -22.38 -7.38 -16.19
N PRO A 35 -21.21 -7.93 -16.58
CA PRO A 35 -19.98 -7.73 -15.82
C PRO A 35 -19.85 -6.24 -15.57
N ILE A 36 -19.96 -5.85 -14.29
CA ILE A 36 -19.78 -4.46 -13.87
C ILE A 36 -18.47 -4.07 -14.55
N LYS A 37 -18.53 -3.08 -15.44
CA LYS A 37 -17.33 -2.45 -15.98
C LYS A 37 -16.67 -1.85 -14.74
N ILE A 38 -15.76 -2.60 -14.13
CA ILE A 38 -15.02 -2.14 -12.97
C ILE A 38 -14.25 -0.93 -13.49
N ALA A 39 -14.70 0.28 -13.15
CA ALA A 39 -14.13 1.52 -13.64
C ALA A 39 -12.62 1.58 -13.36
N HIS A 40 -12.19 0.97 -12.24
CA HIS A 40 -10.83 0.96 -11.74
C HIS A 40 -10.43 -0.44 -11.23
N PRO A 41 -9.44 -1.12 -11.85
CA PRO A 41 -9.16 -2.52 -11.54
C PRO A 41 -8.71 -2.71 -10.09
N LYS A 42 -9.14 -3.83 -9.49
CA LYS A 42 -8.72 -4.27 -8.15
C LYS A 42 -7.71 -5.41 -8.32
N ILE A 43 -6.42 -5.11 -8.18
CA ILE A 43 -5.33 -6.03 -8.54
C ILE A 43 -4.71 -6.65 -7.28
N VAL A 44 -4.54 -7.97 -7.30
CA VAL A 44 -3.82 -8.72 -6.27
C VAL A 44 -2.58 -9.33 -6.92
N ASN A 45 -1.40 -9.02 -6.39
CA ASN A 45 -0.20 -9.79 -6.69
C ASN A 45 0.10 -10.73 -5.52
N ILE A 46 0.29 -12.01 -5.83
CA ILE A 46 0.80 -12.97 -4.86
C ILE A 46 2.30 -13.05 -5.09
N VAL A 47 3.07 -12.41 -4.21
CA VAL A 47 4.53 -12.33 -4.29
C VAL A 47 5.12 -13.08 -3.11
N ASN A 48 5.90 -14.11 -3.40
CA ASN A 48 6.70 -14.85 -2.43
C ASN A 48 8.17 -14.63 -2.75
N PHE A 49 9.00 -14.43 -1.75
CA PHE A 49 10.43 -14.24 -1.94
C PHE A 49 11.22 -15.28 -1.15
N ILE A 50 12.34 -15.71 -1.73
CA ILE A 50 13.02 -16.95 -1.37
C ILE A 50 14.45 -16.63 -1.00
N ARG A 51 14.82 -16.97 0.24
CA ARG A 51 16.21 -17.05 0.71
C ARG A 51 16.65 -18.52 0.78
N LEU A 52 17.96 -18.77 0.66
CA LEU A 52 18.51 -20.11 0.89
C LEU A 52 18.85 -20.32 2.36
N ASP A 53 19.05 -19.25 3.12
CA ASP A 53 19.55 -19.32 4.49
C ASP A 53 18.79 -18.40 5.46
N GLU A 54 18.76 -18.78 6.74
CA GLU A 54 18.15 -18.04 7.84
C GLU A 54 19.01 -18.20 9.11
N PRO A 55 20.15 -17.50 9.20
CA PRO A 55 21.16 -17.72 10.24
C PRO A 55 20.74 -17.20 11.62
N ARG A 56 19.56 -16.56 11.75
CA ARG A 56 19.03 -16.10 13.02
C ARG A 56 18.37 -17.22 13.83
N ASP A 57 17.98 -18.32 13.19
CA ASP A 57 17.27 -19.43 13.81
C ASP A 57 17.74 -20.78 13.24
N PRO A 58 18.52 -21.58 13.99
CA PRO A 58 19.08 -22.83 13.51
C PRO A 58 18.03 -23.90 13.17
N GLU A 59 16.79 -23.76 13.67
CA GLU A 59 15.69 -24.68 13.34
C GLU A 59 15.13 -24.42 11.92
N ILE A 60 15.47 -23.29 11.30
CA ILE A 60 15.08 -22.94 9.95
C ILE A 60 16.17 -23.40 8.98
N THR A 61 16.20 -24.71 8.72
CA THR A 61 17.17 -25.29 7.79
C THR A 61 16.84 -24.98 6.32
N LYS A 62 17.80 -25.25 5.42
CA LYS A 62 17.59 -25.14 3.96
C LYS A 62 16.41 -25.99 3.48
N GLU A 63 16.24 -27.17 4.06
CA GLU A 63 15.12 -28.08 3.77
C GLU A 63 13.80 -27.45 4.21
N VAL A 64 13.72 -26.87 5.42
CA VAL A 64 12.52 -26.18 5.91
C VAL A 64 12.15 -24.99 5.00
N LEU A 65 13.15 -24.21 4.59
CA LEU A 65 12.98 -23.10 3.65
C LEU A 65 12.47 -23.59 2.29
N PHE A 66 13.04 -24.68 1.77
CA PHE A 66 12.64 -25.28 0.50
C PHE A 66 11.21 -25.85 0.55
N GLU A 67 10.90 -26.66 1.58
CA GLU A 67 9.56 -27.22 1.81
C GLU A 67 8.50 -26.13 1.97
N THR A 68 8.87 -24.98 2.54
CA THR A 68 7.98 -23.84 2.64
C THR A 68 7.55 -23.35 1.26
N VAL A 69 8.50 -23.21 0.32
CA VAL A 69 8.19 -22.80 -1.07
C VAL A 69 7.39 -23.89 -1.79
N VAL A 70 7.70 -25.18 -1.58
CA VAL A 70 6.92 -26.30 -2.12
C VAL A 70 5.45 -26.20 -1.69
N ASN A 71 5.19 -25.91 -0.42
CA ASN A 71 3.83 -25.75 0.11
C ASN A 71 3.12 -24.50 -0.44
N GLN A 72 3.83 -23.37 -0.57
CA GLN A 72 3.30 -22.16 -1.23
C GLN A 72 2.89 -22.45 -2.68
N VAL A 73 3.76 -23.13 -3.44
CA VAL A 73 3.47 -23.57 -4.82
C VAL A 73 2.24 -24.49 -4.84
N ALA A 74 2.19 -25.49 -3.96
CA ALA A 74 1.12 -26.49 -3.93
C ALA A 74 -0.26 -25.84 -3.72
N ILE A 75 -0.38 -24.93 -2.75
CA ILE A 75 -1.66 -24.26 -2.48
C ILE A 75 -2.06 -23.30 -3.61
N MET A 76 -1.11 -22.56 -4.19
CA MET A 76 -1.40 -21.67 -5.32
C MET A 76 -1.86 -22.46 -6.55
N ARG A 77 -1.21 -23.59 -6.85
CA ARG A 77 -1.62 -24.50 -7.94
C ARG A 77 -2.99 -25.12 -7.69
N LYS A 78 -3.28 -25.56 -6.46
CA LYS A 78 -4.61 -26.08 -6.06
C LYS A 78 -5.74 -25.12 -6.45
N TYR A 79 -5.52 -23.82 -6.28
CA TYR A 79 -6.51 -22.78 -6.58
C TYR A 79 -6.31 -22.07 -7.93
N LYS A 80 -5.38 -22.56 -8.77
CA LYS A 80 -5.05 -22.01 -10.10
C LYS A 80 -4.69 -20.52 -10.05
N LEU A 81 -4.03 -20.09 -8.98
CA LEU A 81 -3.65 -18.70 -8.77
C LEU A 81 -2.34 -18.38 -9.48
N LYS A 82 -2.28 -17.20 -10.09
CA LYS A 82 -1.03 -16.64 -10.59
C LYS A 82 -0.17 -16.11 -9.43
N GLY A 83 1.13 -16.04 -9.63
CA GLY A 83 1.98 -15.27 -8.73
C GLY A 83 3.45 -15.24 -9.12
N THR A 84 4.23 -14.55 -8.30
CA THR A 84 5.63 -14.23 -8.55
C THR A 84 6.49 -14.81 -7.44
N PHE A 85 7.55 -15.53 -7.82
CA PHE A 85 8.61 -15.97 -6.92
C PHE A 85 9.87 -15.16 -7.19
N LEU A 86 10.35 -14.43 -6.18
CA LEU A 86 11.55 -13.59 -6.26
C LEU A 86 12.70 -14.28 -5.51
N LEU A 87 13.81 -14.60 -6.18
CA LEU A 87 14.93 -15.33 -5.55
C LEU A 87 16.01 -14.38 -5.04
N GLN A 88 16.46 -14.56 -3.81
CA GLN A 88 17.76 -14.01 -3.38
C GLN A 88 18.88 -14.76 -4.12
N TYR A 89 20.07 -14.16 -4.22
CA TYR A 89 21.14 -14.70 -5.06
C TYR A 89 21.60 -16.11 -4.66
N ASP A 90 21.66 -16.39 -3.38
CA ASP A 90 21.95 -17.72 -2.83
C ASP A 90 20.87 -18.75 -3.25
N ALA A 91 19.59 -18.41 -3.13
CA ALA A 91 18.48 -19.26 -3.56
C ALA A 91 18.45 -19.46 -5.09
N LEU A 92 18.86 -18.45 -5.85
CA LEU A 92 19.03 -18.53 -7.30
C LEU A 92 20.04 -19.63 -7.69
N LEU A 93 21.13 -19.78 -6.93
CA LEU A 93 22.16 -20.79 -7.20
C LEU A 93 21.73 -22.22 -6.85
N ASP A 94 20.73 -22.40 -6.00
CA ASP A 94 20.33 -23.72 -5.51
C ASP A 94 19.59 -24.55 -6.59
N SER A 95 20.05 -25.79 -6.78
CA SER A 95 19.50 -26.68 -7.81
C SER A 95 18.07 -27.14 -7.51
N GLY A 96 17.68 -27.20 -6.23
CA GLY A 96 16.34 -27.56 -5.80
C GLY A 96 15.32 -26.50 -6.21
N TYR A 97 15.59 -25.23 -5.88
CA TYR A 97 14.75 -24.11 -6.32
C TYR A 97 14.71 -23.98 -7.83
N GLN A 98 15.85 -24.16 -8.52
CA GLN A 98 15.87 -24.15 -9.99
C GLN A 98 14.95 -25.23 -10.58
N ARG A 99 15.02 -26.48 -10.11
CA ARG A 99 14.14 -27.56 -10.59
C ARG A 99 12.67 -27.27 -10.30
N LEU A 100 12.36 -26.85 -9.07
CA LEU A 100 10.99 -26.56 -8.64
C LEU A 100 10.37 -25.46 -9.50
N LEU A 101 11.06 -24.34 -9.67
CA LEU A 101 10.50 -23.16 -10.34
C LEU A 101 10.49 -23.31 -11.86
N LYS A 102 11.50 -23.95 -12.48
CA LYS A 102 11.50 -24.26 -13.92
C LYS A 102 10.35 -25.19 -14.34
N ALA A 103 9.84 -26.00 -13.41
CA ALA A 103 8.69 -26.87 -13.66
C ALA A 103 7.33 -26.15 -13.59
N LEU A 104 7.29 -24.87 -13.18
CA LEU A 104 6.05 -24.11 -13.10
C LEU A 104 5.64 -23.59 -14.49
N PRO A 105 4.33 -23.54 -14.78
CA PRO A 105 3.83 -23.00 -16.04
C PRO A 105 4.04 -21.47 -16.10
N ALA A 106 4.81 -21.03 -17.09
CA ALA A 106 5.28 -19.64 -17.23
C ALA A 106 4.17 -18.61 -17.52
N ASP A 107 2.99 -19.05 -17.94
CA ASP A 107 1.81 -18.20 -18.13
C ASP A 107 1.11 -17.85 -16.80
N SER A 108 1.44 -18.58 -15.74
CA SER A 108 0.82 -18.50 -14.42
C SER A 108 1.80 -18.02 -13.36
N PHE A 109 3.07 -18.39 -13.48
CA PHE A 109 4.09 -18.06 -12.50
C PHE A 109 5.23 -17.25 -13.11
N GLU A 110 5.54 -16.14 -12.47
CA GLU A 110 6.72 -15.35 -12.77
C GLU A 110 7.87 -15.75 -11.86
N ILE A 111 9.07 -15.87 -12.43
CA ILE A 111 10.33 -16.00 -11.69
C ILE A 111 11.08 -14.67 -11.85
N GLY A 112 11.35 -14.00 -10.73
CA GLY A 112 12.03 -12.71 -10.68
C GLY A 112 13.15 -12.68 -9.63
N ALA A 113 13.66 -11.48 -9.37
CA ALA A 113 14.78 -11.28 -8.46
C ALA A 113 14.35 -10.66 -7.13
N TRP A 114 14.84 -11.21 -6.02
CA TRP A 114 14.83 -10.56 -4.71
C TRP A 114 16.19 -9.93 -4.47
N TRP A 115 16.22 -8.61 -4.43
CA TRP A 115 17.41 -7.78 -4.36
C TRP A 115 17.77 -7.47 -2.91
N GLU A 116 18.39 -8.46 -2.30
CA GLU A 116 19.18 -8.37 -1.08
C GLU A 116 20.59 -8.86 -1.41
N ILE A 117 21.58 -8.39 -0.65
CA ILE A 117 22.98 -8.74 -0.90
C ILE A 117 23.40 -9.79 0.13
N PRO A 118 23.37 -11.10 -0.19
CA PRO A 118 23.99 -12.12 0.64
C PRO A 118 25.49 -12.24 0.33
N GLU A 119 26.23 -12.93 1.20
CA GLU A 119 27.67 -13.21 1.03
C GLU A 119 28.01 -13.76 -0.36
N PRO A 120 27.33 -14.79 -0.90
CA PRO A 120 27.69 -15.35 -2.21
C PRO A 120 27.56 -14.35 -3.37
N LEU A 121 26.68 -13.34 -3.26
CA LEU A 121 26.56 -12.30 -4.29
C LEU A 121 27.72 -11.32 -4.22
N ALA A 122 28.10 -10.90 -3.01
CA ALA A 122 29.22 -9.98 -2.83
C ALA A 122 30.51 -10.63 -3.34
N GLU A 123 30.76 -11.88 -2.97
CA GLU A 123 31.97 -12.60 -3.37
C GLU A 123 32.03 -12.88 -4.88
N ASP A 124 30.93 -13.33 -5.51
CA ASP A 124 30.91 -13.53 -6.98
C ASP A 124 30.99 -12.22 -7.78
N ALA A 125 30.66 -11.08 -7.14
CA ALA A 125 30.91 -9.76 -7.71
C ALA A 125 32.36 -9.26 -7.50
N GLY A 126 33.22 -10.07 -6.87
CA GLY A 126 34.60 -9.70 -6.51
C GLY A 126 34.66 -8.63 -5.44
N LEU A 127 33.65 -8.56 -4.56
CA LEU A 127 33.55 -7.60 -3.47
C LEU A 127 33.70 -8.30 -2.13
N LYS A 128 34.20 -7.55 -1.14
CA LYS A 128 34.26 -8.02 0.24
C LYS A 128 32.85 -8.05 0.84
N TRP A 129 32.43 -9.21 1.36
CA TRP A 129 31.22 -9.34 2.17
C TRP A 129 31.31 -8.52 3.47
N ARG A 130 30.18 -7.95 3.89
CA ARG A 130 30.11 -6.97 5.00
C ARG A 130 29.25 -7.41 6.18
N GLY A 131 28.56 -8.54 6.06
CA GLY A 131 27.80 -9.12 7.15
C GLY A 131 28.66 -9.94 8.10
N LYS A 132 28.05 -10.39 9.20
CA LYS A 132 28.67 -11.31 10.17
C LYS A 132 28.37 -12.78 9.89
N THR A 133 27.35 -13.02 9.06
CA THR A 133 26.82 -14.32 8.68
C THR A 133 26.65 -14.33 7.16
N SER A 134 26.43 -15.50 6.57
CA SER A 134 26.14 -15.73 5.14
C SER A 134 25.04 -14.81 4.57
N TRP A 135 24.06 -14.47 5.40
CA TRP A 135 23.13 -13.38 5.19
C TRP A 135 22.98 -12.60 6.49
N ASP A 136 23.08 -11.27 6.43
CA ASP A 136 23.01 -10.40 7.61
C ASP A 136 21.92 -9.35 7.37
N PRO A 137 20.83 -9.33 8.17
CA PRO A 137 19.69 -8.46 7.95
C PRO A 137 19.99 -6.98 8.26
N TYR A 138 21.14 -6.67 8.86
CA TYR A 138 21.51 -5.28 9.04
C TYR A 138 21.76 -4.66 7.66
N SER A 139 20.96 -3.66 7.35
CA SER A 139 20.97 -2.86 6.13
C SER A 139 22.34 -2.34 5.65
N SER A 140 23.39 -2.31 6.47
CA SER A 140 24.78 -2.04 6.04
C SER A 140 25.38 -3.14 5.16
N ALA A 141 24.91 -4.38 5.34
CA ALA A 141 25.30 -5.55 4.59
C ALA A 141 24.23 -5.92 3.55
N ASP A 142 22.96 -5.98 3.97
CA ASP A 142 21.85 -6.50 3.17
C ASP A 142 21.43 -5.61 2.00
N PHE A 143 21.54 -4.28 2.15
CA PHE A 143 21.06 -3.33 1.14
C PHE A 143 22.18 -2.80 0.27
N SER A 144 21.86 -2.57 -1.01
CA SER A 144 22.78 -1.94 -1.98
C SER A 144 23.28 -0.57 -1.52
N THR A 145 22.54 0.11 -0.65
CA THR A 145 22.94 1.39 -0.04
C THR A 145 24.21 1.31 0.81
N GLY A 146 24.59 0.12 1.29
CA GLY A 146 25.87 -0.13 1.96
C GLY A 146 27.08 -0.18 1.00
N TYR A 147 26.83 -0.21 -0.31
CA TYR A 147 27.82 -0.28 -1.38
C TYR A 147 27.90 1.06 -2.13
N SER A 148 29.07 1.38 -2.69
CA SER A 148 29.25 2.54 -3.57
C SER A 148 28.52 2.32 -4.91
N PRO A 149 28.19 3.38 -5.67
CA PRO A 149 27.52 3.23 -6.97
C PRO A 149 28.23 2.27 -7.95
N ASP A 150 29.57 2.24 -7.96
CA ASP A 150 30.33 1.32 -8.81
C ASP A 150 30.22 -0.13 -8.34
N GLU A 151 30.25 -0.37 -7.03
CA GLU A 151 30.00 -1.69 -6.46
C GLU A 151 28.56 -2.16 -6.71
N ARG A 152 27.57 -1.26 -6.61
CA ARG A 152 26.16 -1.56 -6.92
C ARG A 152 25.98 -2.05 -8.36
N LYS A 153 26.69 -1.44 -9.33
CA LYS A 153 26.70 -1.91 -10.72
C LYS A 153 27.27 -3.32 -10.84
N LYS A 154 28.40 -3.59 -10.17
CA LYS A 154 29.03 -4.93 -10.19
C LYS A 154 28.09 -5.99 -9.62
N LEU A 155 27.48 -5.73 -8.45
CA LEU A 155 26.48 -6.61 -7.85
C LEU A 155 25.32 -6.88 -8.81
N ALA A 156 24.78 -5.81 -9.43
CA ALA A 156 23.65 -5.92 -10.34
C ALA A 156 23.99 -6.74 -11.58
N ASP A 157 25.17 -6.50 -12.15
CA ASP A 157 25.67 -7.22 -13.31
C ASP A 157 25.88 -8.70 -13.02
N THR A 158 26.49 -9.02 -11.87
CA THR A 158 26.71 -10.39 -11.41
C THR A 158 25.39 -11.13 -11.23
N TYR A 159 24.44 -10.54 -10.49
CA TYR A 159 23.13 -11.13 -10.27
C TYR A 159 22.43 -11.43 -11.61
N MET A 160 22.36 -10.42 -12.49
CA MET A 160 21.64 -10.54 -13.76
C MET A 160 22.29 -11.52 -14.73
N ARG A 161 23.63 -11.57 -14.77
CA ARG A 161 24.39 -12.57 -15.53
C ARG A 161 24.02 -13.98 -15.10
N LYS A 162 24.08 -14.25 -13.79
CA LYS A 162 23.80 -15.58 -13.24
C LYS A 162 22.33 -15.97 -13.44
N PHE A 163 21.40 -15.03 -13.27
CA PHE A 163 19.99 -15.28 -13.54
C PHE A 163 19.76 -15.71 -14.99
N LYS A 164 20.35 -14.99 -15.96
CA LYS A 164 20.25 -15.33 -17.38
C LYS A 164 20.91 -16.67 -17.72
N GLU A 165 22.05 -16.99 -17.12
CA GLU A 165 22.71 -18.29 -17.29
C GLU A 165 21.80 -19.45 -16.86
N ILE A 166 21.05 -19.28 -15.76
CA ILE A 166 20.21 -20.33 -15.20
C ILE A 166 18.85 -20.44 -15.90
N PHE A 167 18.17 -19.32 -16.14
CA PHE A 167 16.80 -19.29 -16.67
C PHE A 167 16.71 -18.96 -18.17
N GLY A 168 17.80 -18.53 -18.81
CA GLY A 168 17.85 -18.19 -20.23
C GLY A 168 17.35 -16.79 -20.59
N TYR A 169 16.86 -16.01 -19.62
CA TYR A 169 16.33 -14.66 -19.81
C TYR A 169 16.66 -13.77 -18.60
N TYR A 170 16.54 -12.44 -18.73
CA TYR A 170 16.65 -11.51 -17.59
C TYR A 170 15.30 -11.39 -16.87
N PRO A 171 15.27 -11.28 -15.53
CA PRO A 171 14.02 -11.21 -14.77
C PRO A 171 13.23 -9.95 -15.14
N GLY A 172 11.91 -10.10 -15.29
CA GLY A 172 11.02 -8.97 -15.56
C GLY A 172 10.82 -8.08 -14.33
N SER A 173 10.82 -8.67 -13.14
CA SER A 173 10.61 -7.96 -11.88
C SER A 173 11.77 -8.13 -10.91
N VAL A 174 12.09 -7.05 -10.20
CA VAL A 174 13.09 -7.03 -9.12
C VAL A 174 12.48 -6.36 -7.89
N GLY A 175 12.28 -7.13 -6.82
CA GLY A 175 11.77 -6.65 -5.53
C GLY A 175 12.85 -6.57 -4.46
N SER A 176 12.65 -5.77 -3.43
CA SER A 176 13.48 -5.74 -2.22
C SER A 176 12.66 -5.11 -1.10
N TRP A 177 13.15 -5.09 0.14
CA TRP A 177 12.62 -4.16 1.13
C TRP A 177 12.79 -2.71 0.70
N PHE A 178 13.91 -2.37 0.06
CA PHE A 178 14.14 -1.09 -0.59
C PHE A 178 15.25 -1.16 -1.66
N ILE A 179 15.04 -0.56 -2.82
CA ILE A 179 16.07 -0.39 -3.86
C ILE A 179 16.34 1.10 -4.05
N ASP A 180 17.60 1.51 -3.96
CA ASP A 180 17.99 2.91 -4.16
C ASP A 180 17.82 3.36 -5.62
N ALA A 181 17.67 4.67 -5.82
CA ALA A 181 17.37 5.24 -7.13
C ALA A 181 18.45 4.96 -8.18
N TYR A 182 19.72 4.89 -7.77
CA TYR A 182 20.82 4.59 -8.68
C TYR A 182 20.70 3.16 -9.21
N THR A 183 20.59 2.18 -8.29
CA THR A 183 20.46 0.76 -8.63
C THR A 183 19.20 0.51 -9.46
N LEU A 184 18.04 1.03 -9.03
CA LEU A 184 16.79 0.83 -9.77
C LEU A 184 16.85 1.43 -11.19
N SER A 185 17.45 2.61 -11.35
CA SER A 185 17.66 3.22 -12.67
C SER A 185 18.58 2.39 -13.55
N TYR A 186 19.65 1.82 -12.98
CA TYR A 186 20.59 0.97 -13.69
C TYR A 186 19.94 -0.34 -14.17
N LEU A 187 19.20 -1.02 -13.29
CA LEU A 187 18.45 -2.23 -13.61
C LEU A 187 17.44 -1.99 -14.74
N TYR A 188 16.74 -0.85 -14.71
CA TYR A 188 15.86 -0.47 -15.80
C TYR A 188 16.62 -0.25 -17.12
N LYS A 189 17.63 0.61 -17.12
CA LYS A 189 18.31 1.05 -18.35
C LYS A 189 19.06 -0.09 -19.03
N LYS A 190 19.73 -0.95 -18.26
CA LYS A 190 20.58 -2.02 -18.79
C LYS A 190 19.83 -3.33 -18.99
N TYR A 191 18.94 -3.68 -18.06
CA TYR A 191 18.28 -5.00 -18.05
C TYR A 191 16.80 -4.96 -18.41
N GLY A 192 16.20 -3.77 -18.55
CA GLY A 192 14.84 -3.61 -19.06
C GLY A 192 13.75 -4.12 -18.13
N ILE A 193 14.01 -4.16 -16.80
CA ILE A 193 13.01 -4.59 -15.82
C ILE A 193 11.72 -3.76 -15.97
N VAL A 194 10.57 -4.40 -15.77
CA VAL A 194 9.26 -3.81 -16.03
C VAL A 194 8.48 -3.47 -14.76
N ALA A 195 8.88 -4.03 -13.62
CA ALA A 195 8.26 -3.81 -12.32
C ALA A 195 9.28 -3.94 -11.19
N SER A 196 8.99 -3.26 -10.08
CA SER A 196 9.68 -3.44 -8.81
C SER A 196 8.67 -3.38 -7.66
N CYS A 197 9.06 -3.80 -6.46
CA CYS A 197 8.23 -3.70 -5.27
C CYS A 197 9.08 -3.43 -4.02
N ASN A 198 8.49 -2.74 -3.04
CA ASN A 198 9.16 -2.39 -1.79
C ASN A 198 8.26 -2.44 -0.55
N CYS A 199 8.88 -2.46 0.63
CA CYS A 199 8.17 -2.56 1.91
C CYS A 199 7.25 -1.35 2.13
N LYS A 200 6.10 -1.56 2.76
CA LYS A 200 5.24 -0.50 3.32
C LYS A 200 6.00 0.45 4.26
N ASP A 201 5.33 1.50 4.71
CA ASP A 201 5.87 2.33 5.78
C ASP A 201 6.13 1.50 7.05
N GLN A 202 7.25 1.82 7.70
CA GLN A 202 7.74 1.09 8.86
C GLN A 202 8.73 1.95 9.64
N ILE A 203 8.65 1.90 10.97
CA ILE A 203 9.55 2.59 11.88
C ILE A 203 10.31 1.56 12.70
N GLY A 204 11.64 1.58 12.58
CA GLY A 204 12.56 0.97 13.55
C GLY A 204 12.73 -0.55 13.50
N THR A 205 12.28 -1.23 12.44
CA THR A 205 12.51 -2.68 12.25
C THR A 205 13.66 -2.95 11.27
N ASP A 206 14.46 -3.98 11.57
CA ASP A 206 15.63 -4.43 10.80
C ASP A 206 16.68 -3.35 10.49
N GLY A 207 16.77 -2.35 11.37
CA GLY A 207 17.75 -1.27 11.27
C GLY A 207 17.37 -0.17 10.28
N TYR A 208 16.16 -0.16 9.71
CA TYR A 208 15.74 0.89 8.81
C TYR A 208 14.36 1.48 9.15
N THR A 209 14.14 2.70 8.66
CA THR A 209 12.86 3.41 8.73
C THR A 209 12.50 3.92 7.34
N LEU A 210 11.30 3.56 6.87
CA LEU A 210 10.66 4.13 5.69
C LEU A 210 9.41 4.83 6.20
N TRP A 211 9.40 6.16 6.21
CA TRP A 211 8.26 6.91 6.74
C TRP A 211 7.90 8.13 5.91
N GLY A 212 6.62 8.25 5.53
CA GLY A 212 6.13 9.42 4.80
C GLY A 212 6.01 9.22 3.29
N GLY A 213 6.49 8.12 2.72
CA GLY A 213 6.50 7.85 1.28
C GLY A 213 5.12 7.55 0.70
N TYR A 214 5.06 7.26 -0.59
CA TYR A 214 3.81 6.85 -1.26
C TYR A 214 3.19 5.66 -0.51
N TRP A 215 1.96 5.81 0.00
CA TRP A 215 1.47 4.94 1.07
C TRP A 215 1.15 3.52 0.59
N ASN A 216 0.36 3.38 -0.49
CA ASN A 216 -0.02 2.08 -1.06
C ASN A 216 -0.07 2.12 -2.61
N GLN A 217 -0.50 1.06 -3.29
CA GLN A 217 -0.50 0.96 -4.76
C GLN A 217 0.91 1.03 -5.36
N ALA A 218 1.14 1.90 -6.35
CA ALA A 218 2.41 1.99 -7.06
C ALA A 218 2.67 3.38 -7.61
N TYR A 219 3.96 3.68 -7.75
CA TYR A 219 4.44 4.96 -8.24
C TYR A 219 5.67 4.79 -9.12
N TYR A 220 5.92 5.77 -10.00
CA TYR A 220 7.23 5.96 -10.61
C TYR A 220 8.13 6.76 -9.66
N PRO A 221 9.25 6.18 -9.20
CA PRO A 221 10.16 6.87 -8.29
C PRO A 221 10.95 7.99 -8.95
N SER A 222 11.37 8.98 -8.15
CA SER A 222 12.35 9.99 -8.57
C SER A 222 13.72 9.36 -8.83
N LYS A 223 14.41 9.86 -9.87
CA LYS A 223 15.83 9.54 -10.15
C LYS A 223 16.78 9.95 -9.01
N LYS A 224 16.36 10.87 -8.14
CA LYS A 224 17.17 11.36 -7.01
C LYS A 224 16.82 10.67 -5.69
N ASN A 225 15.61 10.13 -5.56
CA ASN A 225 15.16 9.44 -4.36
C ASN A 225 14.04 8.45 -4.67
N ALA A 226 14.35 7.15 -4.57
CA ALA A 226 13.43 6.10 -4.95
C ALA A 226 12.28 5.89 -3.96
N TYR A 227 12.32 6.53 -2.78
CA TYR A 227 11.25 6.39 -1.78
C TYR A 227 10.01 7.26 -2.07
N MET A 228 10.14 8.23 -2.96
CA MET A 228 9.07 9.16 -3.30
C MET A 228 8.83 9.22 -4.82
N PRO A 229 7.60 9.58 -5.25
CA PRO A 229 7.28 9.70 -6.66
C PRO A 229 8.08 10.82 -7.34
N ALA A 230 8.35 10.63 -8.63
CA ALA A 230 8.74 11.71 -9.51
C ALA A 230 7.54 12.58 -9.85
N GLN A 231 7.76 13.88 -9.92
CA GLN A 231 6.77 14.87 -10.30
C GLN A 231 6.62 14.98 -11.82
N ASP A 232 7.58 14.52 -12.62
CA ASP A 232 7.46 14.52 -14.08
C ASP A 232 8.20 13.36 -14.81
N PRO A 233 7.90 13.10 -16.09
CA PRO A 233 8.53 12.01 -16.85
C PRO A 233 10.04 12.13 -17.04
N LYS A 234 10.60 13.34 -17.08
CA LYS A 234 12.04 13.58 -17.25
C LYS A 234 12.79 13.16 -15.99
N ASN A 235 12.21 13.36 -14.81
CA ASN A 235 12.85 13.06 -13.53
C ASN A 235 12.47 11.68 -12.97
N GLN A 236 11.58 10.93 -13.63
CA GLN A 236 11.17 9.59 -13.18
C GLN A 236 12.09 8.46 -13.64
N ILE A 237 12.24 7.45 -12.79
CA ILE A 237 12.65 6.12 -13.23
C ILE A 237 11.39 5.42 -13.74
N PRO A 238 11.29 5.07 -15.03
CA PRO A 238 10.04 4.59 -15.64
C PRO A 238 9.76 3.10 -15.37
N VAL A 239 9.97 2.68 -14.13
CA VAL A 239 9.63 1.37 -13.57
C VAL A 239 8.73 1.61 -12.36
N PRO A 240 7.49 1.10 -12.36
CA PRO A 240 6.61 1.25 -11.22
C PRO A 240 7.12 0.44 -10.03
N VAL A 241 7.11 1.04 -8.86
CA VAL A 241 7.40 0.40 -7.57
C VAL A 241 6.08 0.16 -6.85
N PHE A 242 5.72 -1.11 -6.64
CA PHE A 242 4.50 -1.53 -5.95
C PHE A 242 4.74 -1.70 -4.43
N ARG A 243 3.87 -1.12 -3.60
CA ARG A 243 3.95 -1.20 -2.12
C ARG A 243 3.49 -2.58 -1.63
N MET A 244 4.33 -3.29 -0.89
CA MET A 244 4.04 -4.64 -0.39
C MET A 244 3.33 -4.64 0.97
N LEU A 245 2.92 -5.85 1.40
CA LEU A 245 2.43 -6.17 2.74
C LEU A 245 1.10 -5.49 3.07
N GLY A 246 0.05 -5.80 2.28
CA GLY A 246 -1.27 -5.15 2.32
C GLY A 246 -1.71 -4.68 3.71
N SER A 247 -1.47 -3.40 3.99
CA SER A 247 -1.51 -2.83 5.34
C SER A 247 -2.93 -2.46 5.74
N ASP A 248 -3.30 -2.72 6.99
CA ASP A 248 -4.58 -2.26 7.54
C ASP A 248 -4.69 -0.73 7.37
N PRO A 249 -5.65 -0.23 6.57
CA PRO A 249 -5.77 1.20 6.30
C PRO A 249 -6.13 2.01 7.56
N ILE A 250 -6.73 1.38 8.57
CA ILE A 250 -7.15 2.00 9.82
C ILE A 250 -6.07 1.84 10.89
N ARG A 251 -5.63 0.61 11.19
CA ARG A 251 -4.86 0.28 12.39
C ARG A 251 -3.35 0.43 12.22
N GLN A 252 -2.79 0.09 11.05
CA GLN A 252 -1.33 0.00 10.88
C GLN A 252 -0.62 1.31 11.23
N TYR A 253 -1.17 2.45 10.80
CA TYR A 253 -0.54 3.76 10.96
C TYR A 253 -0.28 4.12 12.42
N ASP A 254 -1.28 3.95 13.29
CA ASP A 254 -1.21 4.32 14.70
C ASP A 254 -0.63 3.19 15.59
N ASN A 255 -0.33 2.01 15.02
CA ASN A 255 0.13 0.85 15.79
C ASN A 255 1.54 1.06 16.33
N GLY A 256 1.68 1.12 17.66
CA GLY A 256 2.95 1.35 18.33
C GLY A 256 3.27 2.82 18.61
N ILE A 257 2.28 3.73 18.53
CA ILE A 257 2.44 5.10 19.04
C ILE A 257 2.99 5.07 20.48
N GLY A 258 4.06 5.84 20.70
CA GLY A 258 4.76 5.88 21.98
C GLY A 258 5.74 4.72 22.24
N ALA A 259 5.97 3.84 21.25
CA ALA A 259 7.00 2.80 21.29
C ALA A 259 8.14 3.09 20.30
N ASN A 260 9.24 2.33 20.41
CA ASN A 260 10.42 2.48 19.53
C ASN A 260 10.26 1.82 18.15
N ARG A 261 9.22 1.01 17.96
CA ARG A 261 8.94 0.27 16.72
C ARG A 261 7.46 0.30 16.43
N GLN A 262 7.11 0.38 15.14
CA GLN A 262 5.74 0.22 14.70
C GLN A 262 5.34 -1.26 14.79
N GLY A 263 4.11 -1.55 15.24
CA GLY A 263 3.57 -2.90 15.13
C GLY A 263 3.19 -3.27 13.69
N VAL A 264 2.71 -4.49 13.49
CA VAL A 264 2.38 -5.03 12.16
C VAL A 264 0.96 -5.56 12.14
N VAL A 265 0.12 -4.95 11.30
CA VAL A 265 -1.26 -5.34 10.98
C VAL A 265 -1.39 -5.29 9.45
N THR A 266 -1.08 -6.41 8.81
CA THR A 266 -0.96 -6.54 7.36
C THR A 266 -1.56 -7.85 6.89
N LEU A 267 -1.67 -8.03 5.57
CA LEU A 267 -2.05 -9.30 4.93
C LEU A 267 -0.99 -10.40 5.02
N GLU A 268 0.15 -10.15 5.66
CA GLU A 268 1.17 -11.17 5.87
C GLU A 268 0.58 -12.36 6.65
N PRO A 269 0.56 -13.58 6.07
CA PRO A 269 -0.17 -14.73 6.62
C PRO A 269 0.31 -15.23 7.98
N VAL A 270 1.45 -14.74 8.45
CA VAL A 270 2.09 -15.17 9.71
C VAL A 270 1.52 -14.45 10.93
N TYR A 271 0.91 -13.27 10.76
CA TYR A 271 0.46 -12.47 11.88
C TYR A 271 -0.94 -12.88 12.33
N GLN A 272 -1.04 -13.26 13.60
CA GLN A 272 -2.31 -13.61 14.23
C GLN A 272 -3.32 -12.47 14.21
N PHE A 273 -2.87 -11.22 14.30
CA PHE A 273 -3.72 -10.03 14.27
C PHE A 273 -3.54 -9.31 12.93
N GLY A 274 -4.01 -9.95 11.85
CA GLY A 274 -3.77 -9.55 10.46
C GLY A 274 -4.05 -10.71 9.50
N GLY A 275 -3.11 -11.00 8.60
CA GLY A 275 -3.25 -11.99 7.52
C GLY A 275 -3.43 -13.44 7.98
N GLY A 276 -3.18 -13.76 9.24
CA GLY A 276 -3.48 -15.05 9.88
C GLY A 276 -4.84 -15.12 10.57
N ASP A 277 -5.63 -14.05 10.55
CA ASP A 277 -6.97 -13.97 11.11
C ASP A 277 -8.06 -13.96 10.02
N SER A 278 -9.04 -14.86 10.16
CA SER A 278 -10.08 -15.02 9.13
C SER A 278 -11.01 -13.81 9.06
N ALA A 279 -11.44 -13.28 10.21
CA ALA A 279 -12.39 -12.17 10.24
C ALA A 279 -11.76 -10.90 9.65
N TRP A 280 -10.52 -10.61 10.05
CA TRP A 280 -9.74 -9.50 9.52
C TRP A 280 -9.48 -9.64 8.02
N VAL A 281 -9.06 -10.81 7.53
CA VAL A 281 -8.83 -11.04 6.09
C VAL A 281 -10.12 -10.82 5.28
N HIS A 282 -11.26 -11.31 5.76
CA HIS A 282 -12.55 -11.10 5.09
C HIS A 282 -12.97 -9.63 5.11
N TRP A 283 -12.77 -8.93 6.23
CA TRP A 283 -12.99 -7.49 6.32
C TRP A 283 -12.08 -6.72 5.36
N TYR A 284 -10.78 -7.02 5.34
CA TYR A 284 -9.80 -6.34 4.50
C TYR A 284 -10.18 -6.46 3.02
N PHE A 285 -10.47 -7.68 2.53
CA PHE A 285 -10.86 -7.86 1.13
C PHE A 285 -12.24 -7.25 0.81
N LYS A 286 -13.16 -7.18 1.77
CA LYS A 286 -14.42 -6.44 1.63
C LYS A 286 -14.15 -4.95 1.39
N GLN A 287 -13.29 -4.32 2.21
CA GLN A 287 -12.91 -2.92 2.05
C GLN A 287 -12.10 -2.68 0.77
N PHE A 288 -11.18 -3.57 0.42
CA PHE A 288 -10.39 -3.49 -0.83
C PHE A 288 -11.28 -3.45 -2.08
N ILE A 289 -12.34 -4.26 -2.11
CA ILE A 289 -13.26 -4.36 -3.25
C ILE A 289 -14.25 -3.20 -3.28
N ARG A 290 -14.85 -2.87 -2.13
CA ARG A 290 -15.94 -1.87 -2.05
C ARG A 290 -15.43 -0.44 -1.93
N GLY A 291 -14.25 -0.25 -1.35
CA GLY A 291 -13.64 1.05 -1.15
C GLY A 291 -13.44 1.78 -2.46
N GLU A 292 -13.80 3.06 -2.45
CA GLU A 292 -13.61 3.95 -3.58
C GLU A 292 -12.12 4.05 -3.95
N SER A 293 -11.80 3.81 -5.21
CA SER A 293 -10.42 3.81 -5.71
C SER A 293 -10.33 4.68 -6.93
N LEU A 294 -9.42 5.66 -6.92
CA LEU A 294 -9.12 6.53 -8.06
C LEU A 294 -8.54 5.72 -9.23
N ALA A 295 -7.23 5.72 -9.50
CA ALA A 295 -6.74 5.09 -10.73
C ALA A 295 -6.92 3.56 -10.75
N PHE A 296 -6.68 2.90 -9.61
CA PHE A 296 -6.82 1.47 -9.39
C PHE A 296 -6.69 1.17 -7.89
N ALA A 297 -7.07 -0.04 -7.47
CA ALA A 297 -6.69 -0.57 -6.17
C ALA A 297 -5.67 -1.70 -6.38
N TYR A 298 -4.72 -1.78 -5.46
CA TYR A 298 -3.69 -2.81 -5.48
C TYR A 298 -3.37 -3.30 -4.08
N VAL A 299 -3.06 -4.59 -3.99
CA VAL A 299 -2.51 -5.19 -2.79
C VAL A 299 -1.58 -6.36 -3.13
N GLN A 300 -0.53 -6.53 -2.31
CA GLN A 300 0.30 -7.73 -2.32
C GLN A 300 -0.12 -8.68 -1.19
N ALA A 301 -0.25 -9.96 -1.55
CA ALA A 301 -0.34 -11.11 -0.64
C ALA A 301 0.85 -12.06 -0.89
N GLY A 302 1.06 -13.04 -0.02
CA GLY A 302 2.26 -13.90 -0.03
C GLY A 302 3.27 -13.50 1.04
N GLN A 303 4.35 -14.27 1.17
CA GLN A 303 5.33 -14.12 2.27
C GLN A 303 6.69 -14.67 1.86
N GLU A 304 7.75 -14.15 2.50
CA GLU A 304 9.05 -14.82 2.50
C GLU A 304 9.04 -16.21 3.12
N ASN A 305 9.85 -17.10 2.55
CA ASN A 305 10.02 -18.46 3.06
C ASN A 305 10.69 -18.50 4.44
N SER A 306 11.47 -17.48 4.82
CA SER A 306 12.07 -17.33 6.16
C SER A 306 11.07 -17.42 7.31
N PHE A 307 9.78 -17.13 7.08
CA PHE A 307 8.77 -17.32 8.12
C PHE A 307 8.31 -18.77 8.31
N THR A 308 8.67 -19.69 7.42
CA THR A 308 8.30 -21.12 7.41
C THR A 308 6.82 -21.43 7.22
N TRP A 309 6.53 -22.57 6.59
CA TRP A 309 5.15 -23.05 6.40
C TRP A 309 4.41 -23.26 7.72
N LYS A 310 5.12 -23.76 8.75
CA LYS A 310 4.55 -23.98 10.09
C LYS A 310 3.83 -22.74 10.64
N ARG A 311 4.39 -21.55 10.40
CA ARG A 311 3.82 -20.28 10.89
C ARG A 311 2.83 -19.66 9.90
N MET A 312 3.12 -19.67 8.60
CA MET A 312 2.28 -19.00 7.60
C MET A 312 1.11 -19.85 7.07
N GLY A 313 1.16 -21.17 7.22
CA GLY A 313 0.26 -22.11 6.55
C GLY A 313 -1.22 -21.87 6.88
N LYS A 314 -1.53 -21.45 8.11
CA LYS A 314 -2.90 -21.03 8.50
C LYS A 314 -3.38 -19.86 7.63
N GLY A 315 -2.60 -18.78 7.55
CA GLY A 315 -2.95 -17.59 6.77
C GLY A 315 -3.10 -17.90 5.27
N PHE A 316 -2.23 -18.74 4.70
CA PHE A 316 -2.37 -19.20 3.32
C PHE A 316 -3.67 -19.99 3.09
N ASN A 317 -4.05 -20.87 4.01
CA ASN A 317 -5.30 -21.62 3.93
C ASN A 317 -6.57 -20.75 4.08
N ILE A 318 -6.45 -19.54 4.62
CA ILE A 318 -7.52 -18.54 4.65
C ILE A 318 -7.52 -17.74 3.34
N GLN A 319 -6.38 -17.17 2.98
CA GLN A 319 -6.27 -16.16 1.94
C GLN A 319 -6.39 -16.74 0.53
N MET A 320 -5.69 -17.83 0.21
CA MET A 320 -5.67 -18.37 -1.15
C MET A 320 -7.06 -18.79 -1.68
N PRO A 321 -7.89 -19.58 -0.95
CA PRO A 321 -9.25 -19.87 -1.40
C PRO A 321 -10.12 -18.63 -1.52
N LEU A 322 -9.97 -17.65 -0.63
CA LEU A 322 -10.72 -16.39 -0.70
C LEU A 322 -10.35 -15.61 -1.97
N ILE A 323 -9.06 -15.41 -2.24
CA ILE A 323 -8.55 -14.73 -3.43
C ILE A 323 -9.06 -15.44 -4.70
N ALA A 324 -8.96 -16.76 -4.74
CA ALA A 324 -9.45 -17.56 -5.87
C ALA A 324 -10.95 -17.37 -6.10
N ARG A 325 -11.76 -17.44 -5.03
CA ARG A 325 -13.20 -17.17 -5.09
C ARG A 325 -13.51 -15.76 -5.62
N LEU A 326 -12.78 -14.74 -5.15
CA LEU A 326 -12.98 -13.36 -5.57
C LEU A 326 -12.58 -13.13 -7.03
N ARG A 327 -11.51 -13.78 -7.49
CA ARG A 327 -11.09 -13.82 -8.90
C ARG A 327 -12.17 -14.45 -9.77
N ASP A 328 -12.70 -15.61 -9.35
CA ASP A 328 -13.71 -16.35 -10.11
C ASP A 328 -15.05 -15.59 -10.17
N GLN A 329 -15.34 -14.81 -9.13
CA GLN A 329 -16.45 -13.83 -9.11
C GLN A 329 -16.17 -12.55 -9.90
N ARG A 330 -14.99 -12.44 -10.56
CA ARG A 330 -14.54 -11.26 -11.31
C ARG A 330 -14.48 -9.96 -10.50
N LYS A 331 -14.33 -10.06 -9.17
CA LYS A 331 -14.21 -8.91 -8.26
C LYS A 331 -12.79 -8.37 -8.16
N ILE A 332 -11.82 -9.22 -8.45
CA ILE A 332 -10.39 -8.87 -8.47
C ILE A 332 -9.71 -9.49 -9.69
N LYS A 333 -8.55 -8.94 -10.04
CA LYS A 333 -7.58 -9.56 -10.94
C LYS A 333 -6.42 -10.12 -10.13
N VAL A 334 -6.01 -11.34 -10.43
CA VAL A 334 -4.81 -11.94 -9.85
C VAL A 334 -3.76 -11.98 -10.96
N GLU A 335 -2.73 -11.16 -10.81
CA GLU A 335 -1.69 -10.95 -11.81
C GLU A 335 -0.32 -11.27 -11.19
N THR A 336 0.66 -11.59 -12.03
CA THR A 336 2.08 -11.55 -11.65
C THR A 336 2.54 -10.10 -11.54
N LEU A 337 3.64 -9.85 -10.82
CA LEU A 337 4.21 -8.50 -10.66
C LEU A 337 4.59 -7.87 -12.00
N ALA A 338 5.19 -8.64 -12.92
CA ALA A 338 5.52 -8.15 -14.26
C ALA A 338 4.28 -7.83 -15.11
N GLU A 339 3.21 -8.62 -15.01
CA GLU A 339 1.94 -8.31 -15.69
C GLU A 339 1.40 -6.97 -15.20
N THR A 340 1.34 -6.76 -13.88
CA THR A 340 0.89 -5.48 -13.31
C THR A 340 1.80 -4.33 -13.72
N GLY A 341 3.12 -4.52 -13.73
CA GLY A 341 4.07 -3.48 -14.13
C GLY A 341 3.94 -3.08 -15.60
N LYS A 342 3.77 -4.06 -16.51
CA LYS A 342 3.47 -3.81 -17.92
C LYS A 342 2.14 -3.08 -18.09
N TRP A 343 1.10 -3.51 -17.36
CA TRP A 343 -0.19 -2.85 -17.35
C TRP A 343 -0.07 -1.39 -16.87
N PHE A 344 0.59 -1.14 -15.75
CA PHE A 344 0.76 0.20 -15.19
C PHE A 344 1.46 1.12 -16.20
N ARG A 345 2.58 0.66 -16.79
CA ARG A 345 3.33 1.41 -17.82
C ARG A 345 2.54 1.69 -19.09
N LYS A 346 1.64 0.80 -19.47
CA LYS A 346 0.75 1.01 -20.61
C LYS A 346 -0.31 2.09 -20.33
N ASN A 347 -0.77 2.21 -19.08
CA ASN A 347 -1.92 3.06 -18.73
C ASN A 347 -1.53 4.43 -18.17
N PHE A 348 -0.32 4.58 -17.62
CA PHE A 348 0.10 5.79 -16.93
C PHE A 348 1.47 6.28 -17.42
N LYS A 349 1.53 7.54 -17.85
CA LYS A 349 2.80 8.20 -18.24
C LYS A 349 3.59 8.71 -17.03
N VAL A 350 2.88 9.07 -15.98
CA VAL A 350 3.37 9.54 -14.67
C VAL A 350 2.58 8.82 -13.58
N THR A 351 3.05 8.87 -12.34
CA THR A 351 2.32 8.32 -11.18
C THR A 351 0.91 8.92 -11.11
N PRO A 352 -0.17 8.13 -11.23
CA PRO A 352 -1.52 8.65 -11.12
C PRO A 352 -1.91 8.84 -9.64
N SER A 353 -2.89 9.69 -9.36
CA SER A 353 -3.49 9.73 -8.02
C SER A 353 -4.24 8.43 -7.71
N THR A 354 -4.05 7.91 -6.49
CA THR A 354 -4.71 6.70 -5.98
C THR A 354 -5.40 6.98 -4.65
N SER A 355 -6.33 6.09 -4.28
CA SER A 355 -7.00 6.16 -2.99
C SER A 355 -7.25 4.78 -2.41
N VAL A 356 -7.26 4.70 -1.09
CA VAL A 356 -7.73 3.53 -0.34
C VAL A 356 -8.71 4.00 0.72
N VAL A 357 -9.89 3.38 0.71
CA VAL A 357 -10.99 3.77 1.58
C VAL A 357 -11.46 2.56 2.36
N ALA A 358 -11.61 2.74 3.68
CA ALA A 358 -12.41 1.84 4.51
C ALA A 358 -13.61 2.63 5.04
N SER A 359 -14.80 2.29 4.56
CA SER A 359 -16.06 2.97 4.88
C SER A 359 -16.73 2.44 6.15
N ASP A 360 -16.33 1.24 6.57
CA ASP A 360 -16.80 0.55 7.76
C ASP A 360 -15.69 -0.37 8.32
N ASP A 361 -15.71 -0.53 9.63
CA ASP A 361 -14.76 -1.39 10.37
C ASP A 361 -15.48 -2.64 10.92
N SER A 362 -14.77 -3.47 11.69
CA SER A 362 -15.35 -4.62 12.40
C SER A 362 -16.46 -4.20 13.38
N ASP A 363 -17.34 -5.15 13.72
CA ASP A 363 -18.45 -4.93 14.65
C ASP A 363 -18.01 -4.21 15.94
N GLY A 364 -18.75 -3.17 16.33
CA GLY A 364 -18.45 -2.33 17.51
C GLY A 364 -17.44 -1.19 17.29
N SER A 365 -16.89 -1.04 16.09
CA SER A 365 -16.03 0.09 15.71
C SER A 365 -16.75 1.07 14.78
N ASP A 366 -16.52 2.37 14.99
CA ASP A 366 -17.07 3.44 14.15
C ASP A 366 -16.05 4.02 13.15
N LEU A 367 -14.84 3.45 13.13
CA LEU A 367 -13.70 3.97 12.39
C LEU A 367 -13.91 3.94 10.88
N LYS A 368 -13.50 5.02 10.22
CA LYS A 368 -13.50 5.15 8.76
C LYS A 368 -12.26 5.89 8.34
N THR A 369 -11.74 5.61 7.16
CA THR A 369 -10.53 6.26 6.71
C THR A 369 -10.46 6.42 5.20
N VAL A 370 -9.80 7.48 4.79
CA VAL A 370 -9.47 7.76 3.39
C VAL A 370 -7.97 8.07 3.32
N TRP A 371 -7.25 7.22 2.62
CA TRP A 371 -5.91 7.51 2.12
C TRP A 371 -6.01 8.05 0.70
N PHE A 372 -5.26 9.11 0.43
CA PHE A 372 -5.05 9.65 -0.90
C PHE A 372 -3.56 9.79 -1.15
N ASP A 373 -3.10 9.32 -2.31
CA ASP A 373 -1.73 9.50 -2.78
C ASP A 373 -1.73 10.20 -4.14
N SER A 374 -0.72 11.02 -4.37
CA SER A 374 -0.41 11.65 -5.65
C SER A 374 1.11 11.73 -5.83
N ARG A 375 1.57 12.28 -6.96
CA ARG A 375 3.00 12.55 -7.14
C ARG A 375 3.54 13.77 -6.37
N PHE A 376 2.67 14.54 -5.71
CA PHE A 376 3.07 15.74 -4.94
C PHE A 376 2.90 15.58 -3.44
N TYR A 377 1.95 14.77 -2.99
CA TYR A 377 1.72 14.52 -1.58
C TYR A 377 0.88 13.26 -1.35
N ARG A 378 0.89 12.78 -0.11
CA ARG A 378 -0.11 11.86 0.43
C ARG A 378 -0.87 12.52 1.58
N MET A 379 -2.05 12.00 1.88
CA MET A 379 -2.74 12.33 3.11
C MET A 379 -3.63 11.20 3.62
N ASN A 380 -3.96 11.28 4.90
CA ASN A 380 -4.96 10.43 5.52
C ASN A 380 -5.95 11.20 6.39
N LEU A 381 -7.24 10.95 6.13
CA LEU A 381 -8.35 11.30 7.01
C LEU A 381 -8.77 10.08 7.84
N LEU A 382 -9.03 10.32 9.12
CA LEU A 382 -9.57 9.33 10.05
C LEU A 382 -10.82 9.89 10.75
N TRP A 383 -11.93 9.16 10.61
CA TRP A 383 -13.11 9.36 11.44
C TRP A 383 -13.07 8.43 12.64
N ARG A 384 -13.35 8.97 13.83
CA ARG A 384 -13.43 8.23 15.09
C ARG A 384 -14.33 8.95 16.07
N ASN A 385 -15.20 8.22 16.75
CA ASN A 385 -16.18 8.74 17.70
C ASN A 385 -16.96 9.95 17.14
N GLY A 386 -17.39 9.85 15.88
CA GLY A 386 -18.07 10.93 15.15
C GLY A 386 -17.24 12.19 14.87
N THR A 387 -15.93 12.20 15.15
CA THR A 387 -15.01 13.32 14.86
C THR A 387 -14.11 13.01 13.66
N LEU A 388 -13.47 14.04 13.11
CA LEU A 388 -12.57 13.94 11.96
C LEU A 388 -11.23 14.63 12.22
N ARG A 389 -10.14 14.01 11.77
CA ARG A 389 -8.81 14.64 11.67
C ARG A 389 -8.09 14.23 10.39
N PHE A 390 -7.23 15.10 9.89
CA PHE A 390 -6.06 14.62 9.15
C PHE A 390 -5.07 14.07 10.15
N ARG A 391 -4.71 12.79 10.02
CA ARG A 391 -3.63 12.19 10.84
C ARG A 391 -2.31 12.11 10.09
N ASP A 392 -2.31 12.27 8.78
CA ASP A 392 -1.09 12.25 7.97
C ASP A 392 -1.26 13.21 6.78
N ILE A 393 -0.25 14.05 6.53
CA ILE A 393 -0.04 14.81 5.30
C ILE A 393 1.47 14.92 5.09
N HIS A 394 1.98 14.31 4.03
CA HIS A 394 3.39 14.38 3.65
C HIS A 394 3.53 14.82 2.20
N LEU A 395 4.43 15.77 1.95
CA LEU A 395 4.73 16.30 0.63
C LEU A 395 5.92 15.54 0.01
N PHE A 396 5.92 15.49 -1.31
CA PHE A 396 6.95 14.89 -2.15
C PHE A 396 7.63 15.97 -2.97
N ASN A 397 8.95 16.08 -2.81
CA ASN A 397 9.80 16.95 -3.61
C ASN A 397 10.83 16.07 -4.32
N GLU A 398 10.69 15.89 -5.63
CA GLU A 398 11.60 15.03 -6.37
C GLU A 398 13.06 15.53 -6.39
N ASN A 399 13.31 16.78 -5.99
CA ASN A 399 14.64 17.35 -5.79
C ASN A 399 15.27 17.00 -4.43
N MET A 400 14.53 16.41 -3.50
CA MET A 400 15.08 15.86 -2.26
C MET A 400 15.99 14.68 -2.59
N VAL A 401 17.30 14.94 -2.65
CA VAL A 401 18.32 13.92 -2.92
C VAL A 401 18.39 12.94 -1.77
N SER A 402 18.31 11.64 -2.07
CA SER A 402 18.54 10.60 -1.07
C SER A 402 19.99 10.66 -0.58
N ALA A 403 20.19 10.55 0.74
CA ALA A 403 21.52 10.48 1.35
C ALA A 403 22.39 9.34 0.76
N TYR A 404 21.76 8.32 0.19
CA TYR A 404 22.44 7.13 -0.34
C TYR A 404 22.59 7.15 -1.87
N LEU A 405 22.27 8.25 -2.55
CA LEU A 405 22.30 8.33 -4.02
C LEU A 405 23.73 8.21 -4.57
N TYR A 406 24.66 9.00 -4.04
CA TYR A 406 26.04 9.08 -4.52
C TYR A 406 27.07 8.47 -3.57
N GLN A 407 26.67 8.21 -2.33
CA GLN A 407 27.55 7.70 -1.28
C GLN A 407 26.96 6.43 -0.69
N LYS A 408 27.86 5.56 -0.21
CA LYS A 408 27.45 4.42 0.61
C LYS A 408 27.15 4.89 2.03
N SER A 409 26.20 4.26 2.69
CA SER A 409 26.05 4.43 4.12
C SER A 409 27.19 3.74 4.86
N THR A 410 27.69 4.40 5.91
CA THR A 410 28.59 3.80 6.89
C THR A 410 27.89 3.51 8.22
N SER A 411 26.64 3.95 8.38
CA SER A 411 25.81 3.61 9.54
C SER A 411 25.05 2.30 9.31
N GLY A 412 24.94 1.47 10.35
CA GLY A 412 24.05 0.31 10.37
C GLY A 412 22.55 0.68 10.49
N LYS A 413 22.21 1.96 10.30
CA LYS A 413 20.85 2.48 10.33
C LYS A 413 20.58 3.32 9.10
N TYR A 414 19.41 3.12 8.49
CA TYR A 414 18.96 3.85 7.32
C TYR A 414 17.61 4.48 7.60
N SER A 415 17.42 5.67 7.09
CA SER A 415 16.14 6.34 7.17
C SER A 415 15.82 6.99 5.84
N PHE A 416 14.61 6.72 5.37
CA PHE A 416 14.02 7.31 4.19
C PHE A 416 12.78 8.07 4.66
N PHE A 417 12.83 9.38 4.46
CA PHE A 417 11.74 10.25 4.83
C PHE A 417 11.28 11.09 3.65
N THR A 418 10.10 11.67 3.80
CA THR A 418 9.54 12.73 2.98
C THR A 418 9.25 13.96 3.85
N LEU A 419 8.47 14.93 3.36
CA LEU A 419 8.35 16.25 4.00
C LEU A 419 7.02 16.35 4.77
N PRO A 420 7.00 16.27 6.12
CA PRO A 420 5.75 16.24 6.87
C PRO A 420 5.10 17.63 6.97
N PHE A 421 3.80 17.70 6.72
CA PHE A 421 2.94 18.81 7.17
C PHE A 421 2.06 18.38 8.36
N VAL A 422 1.62 17.12 8.37
CA VAL A 422 0.98 16.45 9.51
C VAL A 422 1.57 15.06 9.65
N ASP A 423 2.20 14.75 10.79
CA ASP A 423 2.72 13.41 11.09
C ASP A 423 2.14 12.92 12.42
N GLY A 424 0.92 12.41 12.37
CA GLY A 424 0.15 12.00 13.54
C GLY A 424 0.81 10.85 14.30
N ASN A 425 1.62 10.00 13.66
CA ASN A 425 2.32 8.94 14.38
C ASN A 425 3.51 9.51 15.17
N ARG A 426 4.45 10.20 14.50
CA ARG A 426 5.71 10.62 15.12
C ARG A 426 5.55 11.83 16.04
N TRP A 427 4.47 12.60 15.87
CA TRP A 427 4.18 13.74 16.74
C TRP A 427 3.27 13.40 17.91
N SER A 428 2.79 12.14 18.01
CA SER A 428 1.98 11.68 19.14
C SER A 428 2.85 11.15 20.29
N ALA A 429 2.26 11.18 21.48
CA ALA A 429 2.67 10.41 22.65
C ALA A 429 1.52 9.48 23.08
N LYS A 430 1.74 8.64 24.10
CA LYS A 430 0.72 7.69 24.59
C LYS A 430 -0.57 8.37 25.04
N ASP A 431 -0.46 9.58 25.58
CA ASP A 431 -1.50 10.38 26.21
C ASP A 431 -1.94 11.59 25.36
N LYS A 432 -1.14 12.01 24.38
CA LYS A 432 -1.48 13.13 23.49
C LYS A 432 -1.37 12.72 22.02
N MET A 433 -2.54 12.59 21.38
CA MET A 433 -2.64 12.31 19.95
C MET A 433 -2.43 13.59 19.13
N ALA A 434 -1.50 13.52 18.18
CA ALA A 434 -1.25 14.57 17.22
C ALA A 434 -2.20 14.49 16.02
N GLY A 435 -2.39 15.59 15.31
CA GLY A 435 -3.22 15.62 14.11
C GLY A 435 -3.80 17.00 13.87
N LEU A 436 -4.31 17.21 12.67
CA LEU A 436 -5.00 18.43 12.29
C LEU A 436 -6.51 18.17 12.41
N TRP A 437 -7.09 18.65 13.50
CA TRP A 437 -8.45 18.35 13.96
C TRP A 437 -9.46 19.35 13.44
N PHE A 438 -10.58 18.87 12.92
CA PHE A 438 -11.70 19.74 12.55
C PHE A 438 -12.46 20.19 13.80
N LYS A 439 -12.66 21.51 13.91
CA LYS A 439 -13.34 22.15 15.04
C LYS A 439 -14.37 23.16 14.56
N THR A 440 -15.28 23.49 15.47
CA THR A 440 -16.27 24.56 15.30
C THR A 440 -16.35 25.40 16.57
N LEU A 441 -16.70 26.68 16.42
CA LEU A 441 -16.98 27.60 17.51
C LEU A 441 -18.51 27.70 17.70
N ILE A 442 -19.02 27.15 18.82
CA ILE A 442 -20.44 27.21 19.17
C ILE A 442 -20.57 27.95 20.50
N ASN A 443 -21.38 29.01 20.54
CA ASN A 443 -21.60 29.84 21.73
C ASN A 443 -20.29 30.32 22.39
N GLY A 444 -19.29 30.68 21.58
CA GLY A 444 -17.97 31.13 22.04
C GLY A 444 -17.04 30.00 22.54
N LYS A 445 -17.46 28.73 22.46
CA LYS A 445 -16.66 27.57 22.87
C LYS A 445 -16.18 26.78 21.65
N GLU A 446 -14.87 26.52 21.62
CA GLU A 446 -14.27 25.64 20.63
C GLU A 446 -14.55 24.18 20.99
N ILE A 447 -15.12 23.43 20.05
CA ILE A 447 -15.36 21.99 20.19
C ILE A 447 -14.92 21.25 18.92
N LEU A 448 -14.66 19.95 19.05
CA LEU A 448 -14.44 19.09 17.89
C LEU A 448 -15.70 19.07 17.02
N MET A 449 -15.53 19.23 15.72
CA MET A 449 -16.61 19.08 14.75
C MET A 449 -17.11 17.63 14.80
N LYS A 450 -18.44 17.49 14.82
CA LYS A 450 -19.12 16.20 14.85
C LYS A 450 -19.94 16.00 13.59
N GLY A 451 -20.02 14.74 13.16
CA GLY A 451 -20.82 14.32 12.02
C GLY A 451 -22.18 13.80 12.45
N SER A 452 -23.22 14.18 11.72
CA SER A 452 -24.57 13.59 11.84
C SER A 452 -24.70 12.26 11.08
N GLY A 453 -23.67 11.87 10.32
CA GLY A 453 -23.67 10.62 9.56
C GLY A 453 -22.31 10.23 9.00
N ASN A 454 -22.33 9.21 8.14
CA ASN A 454 -21.13 8.69 7.49
C ASN A 454 -20.70 9.57 6.31
N PRO A 455 -19.39 9.73 6.07
CA PRO A 455 -18.91 10.39 4.87
C PRO A 455 -19.29 9.60 3.62
N GLN A 456 -19.67 10.31 2.57
CA GLN A 456 -19.81 9.80 1.21
C GLN A 456 -18.52 10.12 0.44
N ILE A 457 -17.94 9.11 -0.19
CA ILE A 457 -16.68 9.24 -0.94
C ILE A 457 -16.93 8.79 -2.37
N THR A 458 -16.60 9.65 -3.34
CA THR A 458 -16.79 9.37 -4.77
C THR A 458 -15.59 9.84 -5.60
N SER A 459 -15.40 9.25 -6.78
CA SER A 459 -14.29 9.52 -7.69
C SER A 459 -14.75 9.86 -9.11
N SER A 460 -15.92 10.52 -9.24
CA SER A 460 -16.60 10.77 -10.52
C SER A 460 -15.77 11.58 -11.53
N ILE A 461 -14.80 12.36 -11.05
CA ILE A 461 -13.86 13.12 -11.87
C ILE A 461 -12.49 12.46 -11.79
N LYS A 462 -11.90 12.11 -12.95
CA LYS A 462 -10.58 11.48 -13.04
C LYS A 462 -9.53 12.27 -12.24
N GLY A 463 -8.87 11.59 -11.30
CA GLY A 463 -7.80 12.17 -10.49
C GLY A 463 -8.26 13.10 -9.38
N LYS A 464 -9.58 13.20 -9.13
CA LYS A 464 -10.14 13.95 -8.01
C LYS A 464 -10.99 13.05 -7.13
N LEU A 465 -10.74 13.08 -5.83
CA LEU A 465 -11.55 12.42 -4.83
C LEU A 465 -12.47 13.46 -4.19
N HIS A 466 -13.77 13.18 -4.20
CA HIS A 466 -14.78 14.03 -3.58
C HIS A 466 -15.30 13.36 -2.32
N ILE A 467 -15.26 14.09 -1.21
CA ILE A 467 -15.78 13.65 0.09
C ILE A 467 -16.85 14.63 0.54
N SER A 468 -18.00 14.10 0.93
CA SER A 468 -19.09 14.86 1.53
C SER A 468 -19.39 14.27 2.89
N TRP A 469 -19.31 15.07 3.95
CA TRP A 469 -19.54 14.62 5.32
C TRP A 469 -20.60 15.50 5.99
N PRO A 470 -21.79 14.97 6.30
CA PRO A 470 -22.84 15.73 6.96
C PRO A 470 -22.43 16.01 8.42
N VAL A 471 -22.58 17.25 8.85
CA VAL A 471 -22.18 17.71 10.19
C VAL A 471 -23.38 17.86 11.12
N GLU A 472 -23.13 18.05 12.42
CA GLU A 472 -24.14 18.39 13.43
C GLU A 472 -23.68 19.64 14.21
N PRO A 473 -24.58 20.41 14.87
CA PRO A 473 -26.02 20.19 15.05
C PRO A 473 -26.90 20.65 13.88
N VAL A 474 -26.30 21.20 12.83
CA VAL A 474 -27.02 21.71 11.64
C VAL A 474 -26.83 20.77 10.46
N GLU A 475 -27.82 20.64 9.58
CA GLU A 475 -27.78 19.75 8.39
C GLU A 475 -26.87 20.26 7.26
N ASP A 476 -25.83 21.02 7.59
CA ASP A 476 -24.80 21.44 6.65
C ASP A 476 -23.85 20.27 6.33
N THR A 477 -23.04 20.44 5.30
CA THR A 477 -22.13 19.41 4.80
C THR A 477 -20.73 19.96 4.61
N LEU A 478 -19.76 19.33 5.27
CA LEU A 478 -18.36 19.56 4.98
C LEU A 478 -17.97 18.82 3.70
N VAL A 479 -17.56 19.56 2.68
CA VAL A 479 -17.16 19.02 1.38
C VAL A 479 -15.66 19.18 1.19
N MET A 480 -14.98 18.10 0.79
CA MET A 480 -13.56 18.09 0.47
C MET A 480 -13.34 17.57 -0.95
N ASP A 481 -12.75 18.40 -1.79
CA ASP A 481 -12.30 18.05 -3.14
C ASP A 481 -10.77 17.95 -3.15
N ILE A 482 -10.27 16.73 -3.32
CA ILE A 482 -8.86 16.39 -3.20
C ILE A 482 -8.34 16.06 -4.59
N SER A 483 -7.25 16.72 -5.00
CA SER A 483 -6.67 16.58 -6.34
C SER A 483 -5.17 16.33 -6.26
N GLU A 484 -4.51 16.16 -7.40
CA GLU A 484 -3.07 15.86 -7.45
C GLU A 484 -2.19 16.85 -6.69
N ARG A 485 -2.60 18.12 -6.54
CA ARG A 485 -1.78 19.19 -5.93
C ARG A 485 -2.42 19.89 -4.75
N GLN A 486 -3.72 19.76 -4.58
CA GLN A 486 -4.49 20.63 -3.68
C GLN A 486 -5.59 19.87 -2.96
N ILE A 487 -5.87 20.31 -1.73
CA ILE A 487 -7.07 19.95 -0.98
C ILE A 487 -7.92 21.22 -0.86
N ASN A 488 -9.13 21.18 -1.41
CA ASN A 488 -10.15 22.21 -1.21
C ASN A 488 -11.16 21.69 -0.20
N ILE A 489 -11.45 22.48 0.84
CA ILE A 489 -12.41 22.18 1.89
C ILE A 489 -13.40 23.33 1.94
N LYS A 490 -14.69 23.03 1.95
CA LYS A 490 -15.75 24.02 2.08
C LYS A 490 -16.89 23.53 2.95
N MET A 491 -17.60 24.47 3.56
CA MET A 491 -18.88 24.19 4.20
C MET A 491 -20.01 24.53 3.22
N ASN A 492 -20.83 23.54 2.88
CA ASN A 492 -22.04 23.72 2.09
C ASN A 492 -23.26 23.70 3.02
N GLY A 493 -24.06 24.77 3.00
CA GLY A 493 -25.28 24.84 3.79
C GLY A 493 -25.75 26.28 3.94
N SER A 494 -26.87 26.46 4.65
CA SER A 494 -27.46 27.78 4.89
C SER A 494 -27.00 28.41 6.22
N HIS A 495 -26.27 27.66 7.05
CA HIS A 495 -25.88 28.14 8.38
C HIS A 495 -24.46 28.73 8.37
N SER A 496 -24.28 29.80 9.14
CA SER A 496 -22.96 30.38 9.36
C SER A 496 -22.21 29.60 10.44
N ILE A 497 -21.59 28.50 10.06
CA ILE A 497 -20.73 27.71 10.96
C ILE A 497 -19.32 28.32 10.97
N ASN A 498 -18.85 28.73 12.15
CA ASN A 498 -17.45 29.12 12.31
C ASN A 498 -16.60 27.87 12.54
N TRP A 499 -16.04 27.32 11.47
CA TRP A 499 -15.21 26.12 11.50
C TRP A 499 -13.74 26.44 11.20
N PHE A 500 -12.85 25.59 11.71
CA PHE A 500 -11.41 25.72 11.52
C PHE A 500 -10.71 24.39 11.81
N LEU A 501 -9.41 24.32 11.51
CA LEU A 501 -8.59 23.16 11.84
C LEU A 501 -7.46 23.54 12.79
N ASP A 502 -7.25 22.75 13.84
CA ASP A 502 -6.15 22.93 14.80
C ASP A 502 -5.17 21.77 14.74
N LEU A 503 -3.88 22.09 14.57
CA LEU A 503 -2.81 21.12 14.70
C LEU A 503 -2.41 20.97 16.17
N SER A 504 -2.60 19.76 16.70
CA SER A 504 -2.06 19.34 18.00
C SER A 504 -0.84 18.44 17.80
N ALA A 505 0.09 18.49 18.76
CA ALA A 505 1.22 17.59 18.86
C ALA A 505 1.61 17.34 20.33
N ALA A 506 2.29 16.24 20.60
CA ALA A 506 2.93 15.99 21.89
C ALA A 506 4.00 17.06 22.18
N PRO A 507 4.22 17.47 23.44
CA PRO A 507 5.23 18.49 23.77
C PRO A 507 6.66 18.09 23.36
N SER A 508 6.93 16.78 23.26
CA SER A 508 8.22 16.23 22.83
C SER A 508 8.38 16.18 21.30
N ALA A 509 7.34 16.50 20.53
CA ALA A 509 7.37 16.41 19.07
C ALA A 509 8.34 17.44 18.48
N ARG A 510 9.21 16.98 17.57
CA ARG A 510 10.06 17.85 16.76
C ARG A 510 9.32 18.21 15.49
N LEU A 511 8.89 19.47 15.40
CA LEU A 511 8.09 19.98 14.29
C LEU A 511 8.97 20.71 13.26
N PRO A 512 8.65 20.65 11.96
CA PRO A 512 9.49 21.21 10.91
C PRO A 512 9.27 22.72 10.69
N PHE A 513 8.26 23.33 11.32
CA PHE A 513 7.82 24.69 11.05
C PHE A 513 8.86 25.72 11.50
N ARG A 514 9.28 26.59 10.57
CA ARG A 514 10.24 27.68 10.82
C ARG A 514 9.56 29.03 10.92
N ARG A 515 8.58 29.29 10.07
CA ARG A 515 7.80 30.52 10.07
C ARG A 515 6.38 30.23 9.61
N ILE A 516 5.40 30.58 10.44
CA ILE A 516 3.98 30.53 10.13
C ILE A 516 3.52 31.95 9.81
N SER A 517 3.04 32.17 8.61
CA SER A 517 2.46 33.43 8.14
C SER A 517 1.06 33.18 7.60
N SER A 518 0.23 34.21 7.48
CA SER A 518 -1.17 34.05 7.09
C SER A 518 -1.37 33.22 5.81
N GLY A 519 -0.61 33.48 4.75
CA GLY A 519 -0.75 32.74 3.49
C GLY A 519 0.13 31.49 3.35
N ALA A 520 1.15 31.32 4.20
CA ALA A 520 2.13 30.25 4.00
C ALA A 520 2.89 29.81 5.26
N ILE A 521 3.31 28.55 5.27
CA ILE A 521 4.15 27.94 6.31
C ILE A 521 5.48 27.52 5.71
N ASN A 522 6.55 28.18 6.12
CA ASN A 522 7.92 27.82 5.77
C ASN A 522 8.40 26.73 6.73
N SER A 523 8.86 25.61 6.18
CA SER A 523 9.27 24.43 6.92
C SER A 523 10.66 23.97 6.50
N ARG A 524 11.35 23.26 7.41
CA ARG A 524 12.63 22.60 7.10
C ARG A 524 12.72 21.24 7.76
N PHE A 525 12.96 20.20 6.98
CA PHE A 525 13.05 18.82 7.43
C PHE A 525 14.14 18.07 6.64
N GLU A 526 14.98 17.28 7.34
CA GLU A 526 16.14 16.59 6.74
C GLU A 526 17.02 17.52 5.87
N GLY A 527 17.21 18.76 6.32
CA GLY A 527 18.00 19.77 5.61
C GLY A 527 17.30 20.48 4.46
N ILE A 528 16.15 19.98 4.00
CA ILE A 528 15.37 20.49 2.87
C ILE A 528 14.32 21.49 3.33
N ASN A 529 14.25 22.65 2.67
CA ASN A 529 13.17 23.63 2.85
C ASN A 529 11.95 23.26 2.01
N TYR A 530 10.77 23.60 2.49
CA TYR A 530 9.53 23.44 1.75
C TYR A 530 8.44 24.38 2.27
N LEU A 531 7.44 24.61 1.42
CA LEU A 531 6.36 25.56 1.66
C LEU A 531 5.02 24.83 1.61
N ILE A 532 4.11 25.23 2.49
CA ILE A 532 2.69 24.92 2.39
C ILE A 532 1.96 26.24 2.25
N GLU A 533 1.15 26.39 1.22
CA GLU A 533 0.41 27.63 0.95
C GLU A 533 -1.09 27.43 1.15
N ALA A 534 -1.75 28.45 1.70
CA ALA A 534 -3.19 28.60 1.64
C ALA A 534 -3.53 29.53 0.47
N LYS A 535 -4.12 29.00 -0.60
CA LYS A 535 -4.62 29.80 -1.74
C LYS A 535 -5.95 30.49 -1.41
N SER A 536 -6.67 29.97 -0.42
CA SER A 536 -7.87 30.53 0.20
C SER A 536 -7.85 30.13 1.67
N GLY A 537 -8.20 31.04 2.57
CA GLY A 537 -8.03 30.83 4.00
C GLY A 537 -6.63 31.25 4.48
N LEU A 538 -6.40 31.11 5.79
CA LEU A 538 -5.17 31.59 6.40
C LEU A 538 -4.70 30.76 7.59
N PHE A 539 -3.39 30.83 7.86
CA PHE A 539 -2.75 30.22 9.01
C PHE A 539 -2.57 31.22 10.16
N THR A 540 -2.84 30.78 11.39
CA THR A 540 -2.55 31.55 12.61
C THR A 540 -1.87 30.69 13.67
N GLN A 541 -1.33 31.35 14.69
CA GLN A 541 -0.78 30.72 15.89
C GLN A 541 -1.53 31.27 17.10
N PRO A 542 -2.64 30.63 17.52
CA PRO A 542 -3.46 31.14 18.62
C PRO A 542 -2.78 31.00 20.00
N GLY A 543 -1.70 30.22 20.10
CA GLY A 543 -0.96 29.99 21.35
C GLY A 543 -1.49 28.79 22.15
N GLY A 544 -0.96 28.61 23.36
CA GLY A 544 -1.28 27.46 24.22
C GLY A 544 -0.83 26.13 23.63
N ASP A 545 -1.71 25.13 23.65
CA ASP A 545 -1.45 23.77 23.15
C ASP A 545 -1.60 23.61 21.63
N VAL A 546 -2.04 24.67 20.93
CA VAL A 546 -2.30 24.66 19.48
C VAL A 546 -1.07 25.16 18.74
N ILE A 547 -0.46 24.28 17.94
CA ILE A 547 0.75 24.58 17.17
C ILE A 547 0.46 25.58 16.03
N LEU A 548 -0.68 25.36 15.38
CA LEU A 548 -1.10 26.01 14.14
C LEU A 548 -2.62 25.90 14.07
N ARG A 549 -3.29 26.98 13.65
CA ARG A 549 -4.69 26.98 13.24
C ARG A 549 -4.81 27.33 11.76
N VAL A 550 -5.71 26.65 11.07
CA VAL A 550 -6.06 26.91 9.67
C VAL A 550 -7.51 27.40 9.63
N LEU A 551 -7.70 28.65 9.21
CA LEU A 551 -9.01 29.31 9.12
C LEU A 551 -9.47 29.32 7.66
N PRO A 552 -10.75 29.00 7.38
CA PRO A 552 -11.33 29.23 6.06
C PRO A 552 -11.54 30.72 5.80
N GLU A 553 -11.54 31.09 4.53
CA GLU A 553 -11.97 32.41 4.04
C GLU A 553 -13.24 32.20 3.21
N ASN A 554 -14.30 32.96 3.50
CA ASN A 554 -15.60 32.80 2.83
C ASN A 554 -16.09 31.34 2.80
N ASN A 555 -15.97 30.63 3.93
CA ASN A 555 -16.29 29.22 4.09
C ASN A 555 -15.52 28.26 3.17
N SER A 556 -14.37 28.68 2.61
CA SER A 556 -13.50 27.87 1.78
C SER A 556 -12.04 27.94 2.23
N LEU A 557 -11.40 26.78 2.25
CA LEU A 557 -9.98 26.60 2.53
C LEU A 557 -9.36 25.82 1.37
N VAL A 558 -8.31 26.36 0.76
CA VAL A 558 -7.57 25.69 -0.31
C VAL A 558 -6.11 25.60 0.08
N LEU A 559 -5.65 24.38 0.37
CA LEU A 559 -4.25 24.08 0.67
C LEU A 559 -3.54 23.57 -0.58
N ASP A 560 -2.38 24.15 -0.88
CA ASP A 560 -1.54 23.79 -2.03
C ASP A 560 -0.24 23.12 -1.60
N PHE A 561 0.02 21.96 -2.19
CA PHE A 561 1.17 21.09 -1.91
C PHE A 561 2.12 20.97 -3.13
N SER A 562 1.94 21.81 -4.15
CA SER A 562 2.77 21.79 -5.36
C SER A 562 4.13 22.49 -5.20
N ASN A 563 4.24 23.43 -4.25
CA ASN A 563 5.40 24.28 -4.07
C ASN A 563 6.38 23.69 -3.06
N SER A 564 7.28 22.83 -3.53
CA SER A 564 8.51 22.55 -2.80
C SER A 564 9.56 23.59 -3.22
N SER A 565 9.92 24.50 -2.32
CA SER A 565 10.90 25.57 -2.59
C SER A 565 12.14 25.06 -3.33
N GLU A 566 12.61 25.83 -4.31
CA GLU A 566 13.86 25.60 -5.05
C GLU A 566 15.08 25.45 -4.13
#